data_AF-A0A973MVY0-F1
#
_entry.id   AF-A0A973MVY0-F1
#
_cell.length_a   1.000
_cell.length_b   1.000
_cell.length_c   1.000
_cell.angle_alpha   90.00
_cell.angle_beta   90.00
_cell.angle_gamma   90.00
#
_symmetry.space_group_name_H-M   'P 1'
#
loop_
_entity.id
_entity.type
_entity.pdbx_description
1 polymer ?
#
loop_
_entity_poly.entity_id
_entity_poly.type
_entity_poly.pdbx_seq_one_letter_code
_entity_poly.pdbx_strand_id
1 'polypeptide(L)'
;MAGRAAVPEVIWARPERTGRGPKPAFTRADIAAAAVKVADEGGLDAVSMRHVAAELGCGTMSLYNYVPRKEDLYELMVDAISGEHE
;
A
#
# COMPACT_ATOMS: atom_id res chain seq x y z
N MET A 1 -11.16 19.02 -21.42
CA MET A 1 -11.76 17.83 -20.79
C MET A 1 -10.75 16.69 -20.86
N ALA A 2 -9.82 16.62 -19.92
CA ALA A 2 -8.85 15.51 -19.88
C ALA A 2 -9.57 14.28 -19.31
N GLY A 3 -9.72 13.24 -20.12
CA GLY A 3 -10.28 11.97 -19.69
C GLY A 3 -9.49 11.46 -18.48
N ARG A 4 -10.20 11.13 -17.40
CA ARG A 4 -9.61 10.49 -16.22
C ARG A 4 -8.94 9.22 -16.72
N ALA A 5 -7.61 9.24 -16.83
CA ALA A 5 -6.84 8.07 -17.24
C ALA A 5 -7.32 6.90 -16.38
N ALA A 6 -7.71 5.81 -17.03
CA ALA A 6 -8.19 4.61 -16.36
C ALA A 6 -7.19 4.28 -15.24
N VAL A 7 -7.68 4.28 -14.00
CA VAL A 7 -6.85 3.93 -12.85
C VAL A 7 -6.30 2.54 -13.16
N PRO A 8 -4.96 2.33 -13.24
CA PRO A 8 -4.42 1.04 -13.61
C PRO A 8 -4.98 -0.04 -12.69
N GLU A 9 -5.53 -1.11 -13.27
CA GLU A 9 -6.13 -2.22 -12.52
C GLU A 9 -5.10 -2.94 -11.64
N VAL A 10 -3.81 -2.77 -11.90
CA VAL A 10 -2.70 -3.45 -11.20
C VAL A 10 -1.87 -2.43 -10.42
N ILE A 11 -1.54 -2.73 -9.15
CA ILE A 11 -0.79 -1.81 -8.27
C ILE A 11 0.59 -1.46 -8.84
N TRP A 12 1.24 -2.41 -9.51
CA TRP A 12 2.58 -2.28 -10.07
C TRP A 12 2.67 -1.30 -11.24
N ALA A 13 1.63 -1.24 -12.08
CA ALA A 13 1.55 -0.34 -13.23
C ALA A 13 1.26 1.11 -12.82
N ARG A 14 0.88 1.35 -11.58
CA ARG A 14 0.67 2.70 -11.06
C ARG A 14 2.03 3.35 -10.85
N PRO A 15 2.18 4.64 -11.16
CA PRO A 15 3.34 5.34 -10.67
C PRO A 15 3.24 5.44 -9.15
N GLU A 16 4.32 5.12 -8.44
CA GLU A 16 4.43 5.34 -6.99
C GLU A 16 4.29 6.84 -6.63
N ARG A 17 4.37 7.73 -7.64
CA ARG A 17 4.23 9.18 -7.54
C ARG A 17 3.14 9.71 -8.46
N THR A 18 2.24 10.55 -7.93
CA THR A 18 1.36 11.39 -8.74
C THR A 18 1.67 12.89 -8.50
N GLY A 19 2.79 13.41 -8.99
CA GLY A 19 3.03 14.87 -9.10
C GLY A 19 4.28 15.48 -8.44
N ARG A 20 4.40 16.82 -8.54
CA ARG A 20 5.45 17.67 -7.95
C ARG A 20 5.10 18.00 -6.50
N GLY A 21 5.99 17.68 -5.56
CA GLY A 21 5.82 17.91 -4.12
C GLY A 21 6.99 17.34 -3.29
N PRO A 22 6.92 17.41 -1.96
CA PRO A 22 7.91 16.81 -1.05
C PRO A 22 8.11 15.31 -1.30
N LYS A 23 9.24 14.76 -0.85
CA LYS A 23 9.52 13.32 -0.95
C LYS A 23 8.37 12.52 -0.29
N PRO A 24 7.83 11.48 -0.93
CA PRO A 24 6.80 10.65 -0.32
C PRO A 24 7.31 10.09 1.01
N ALA A 25 6.42 10.08 2.01
CA ALA A 25 6.75 9.65 3.37
C ALA A 25 6.92 8.13 3.47
N PHE A 26 6.24 7.37 2.60
CA PHE A 26 6.26 5.92 2.57
C PHE A 26 6.42 5.43 1.14
N THR A 27 7.09 4.30 1.00
CA THR A 27 7.20 3.50 -0.21
C THR A 27 6.21 2.33 -0.18
N ARG A 28 6.03 1.65 -1.31
CA ARG A 28 5.28 0.39 -1.35
C ARG A 28 5.84 -0.66 -0.41
N ALA A 29 7.17 -0.74 -0.30
CA ALA A 29 7.85 -1.67 0.59
C ALA A 29 7.55 -1.36 2.07
N ASP A 30 7.55 -0.08 2.47
CA ASP A 30 7.19 0.32 3.83
C ASP A 30 5.75 -0.09 4.17
N ILE A 31 4.83 0.11 3.21
CA ILE A 31 3.41 -0.24 3.37
C ILE A 31 3.23 -1.76 3.47
N ALA A 32 3.93 -2.52 2.62
CA ALA A 32 3.90 -3.98 2.64
C ALA A 32 4.41 -4.53 3.97
N ALA A 33 5.56 -4.04 4.44
CA ALA A 33 6.16 -4.44 5.71
C ALA A 33 5.22 -4.18 6.91
N ALA A 34 4.58 -3.01 6.94
CA ALA A 34 3.60 -2.70 8.00
C ALA A 34 2.37 -3.62 7.93
N ALA A 35 1.89 -3.95 6.73
CA ALA A 35 0.77 -4.86 6.55
C ALA A 35 1.10 -6.31 6.95
N VAL A 36 2.32 -6.78 6.63
CA VAL A 36 2.83 -8.08 7.08
C VAL A 36 2.94 -8.12 8.59
N LYS A 37 3.51 -7.09 9.23
CA LYS A 37 3.58 -7.01 10.69
C LYS A 37 2.21 -7.10 11.36
N VAL A 38 1.21 -6.40 10.83
CA VAL A 38 -0.17 -6.50 11.34
C VAL A 38 -0.73 -7.93 11.19
N ALA A 39 -0.41 -8.59 10.08
CA ALA A 39 -0.82 -9.98 9.85
C ALA A 39 -0.12 -10.96 10.80
N ASP A 40 1.16 -10.73 11.12
CA ASP A 40 1.92 -11.57 12.04
C ASP A 40 1.39 -11.46 13.47
N GLU A 41 0.97 -10.26 13.89
CA GLU A 41 0.46 -10.01 15.25
C GLU A 41 -1.01 -10.42 15.44
N GLY A 42 -1.85 -10.23 14.42
CA GLY A 42 -3.31 -10.37 14.55
C GLY A 42 -3.96 -11.32 13.54
N GLY A 43 -3.17 -11.98 12.70
CA GLY A 43 -3.67 -12.74 11.56
C GLY A 43 -4.15 -11.85 10.40
N LEU A 44 -4.47 -12.47 9.27
CA LEU A 44 -4.88 -11.76 8.05
C LEU A 44 -6.18 -10.95 8.21
N ASP A 45 -7.05 -11.37 9.12
CA ASP A 45 -8.30 -10.66 9.43
C ASP A 45 -8.06 -9.31 10.13
N ALA A 46 -6.94 -9.16 10.84
CA ALA A 46 -6.54 -7.89 11.45
C ALA A 46 -6.02 -6.87 10.42
N VAL A 47 -5.68 -7.32 9.21
CA VAL A 47 -5.20 -6.46 8.12
C VAL A 47 -6.36 -5.64 7.58
N SER A 48 -6.33 -4.35 7.92
CA SER A 48 -7.26 -3.36 7.41
C SER A 48 -6.52 -2.07 7.07
N MET A 49 -7.07 -1.29 6.14
CA MET A 49 -6.51 0.00 5.74
C MET A 49 -6.27 0.93 6.94
N ARG A 50 -7.17 0.89 7.92
CA ARG A 50 -7.05 1.71 9.13
C ARG A 50 -5.92 1.23 10.04
N HIS A 51 -5.79 -0.08 10.22
CA HIS A 51 -4.79 -0.66 11.10
C HIS A 51 -3.38 -0.45 10.52
N VAL A 52 -3.20 -0.70 9.23
CA VAL A 52 -1.92 -0.46 8.55
C VAL A 52 -1.55 1.03 8.52
N ALA A 53 -2.53 1.92 8.30
CA ALA A 53 -2.26 3.35 8.40
C ALA A 53 -1.83 3.78 9.81
N ALA A 54 -2.46 3.21 10.85
CA ALA A 54 -2.08 3.45 12.23
C ALA A 54 -0.66 2.95 12.55
N GLU A 55 -0.30 1.76 12.05
CA GLU A 55 1.05 1.20 12.18
C GLU A 55 2.11 2.09 11.50
N LEU A 56 1.79 2.67 10.33
CA LEU A 56 2.65 3.62 9.64
C LEU A 56 2.65 5.03 10.26
N GLY A 57 1.82 5.28 11.28
CA GLY A 57 1.67 6.62 11.89
C GLY A 57 1.06 7.66 10.93
N CYS A 58 0.22 7.23 9.98
CA CYS A 58 -0.41 8.10 8.99
C CYS A 58 -1.95 8.01 9.02
N GLY A 59 -2.62 8.97 8.37
CA GLY A 59 -4.07 8.91 8.22
C GLY A 59 -4.49 7.88 7.18
N THR A 60 -5.63 7.20 7.38
CA THR A 60 -6.15 6.21 6.42
C THR A 60 -6.34 6.79 5.01
N MET A 61 -6.77 8.06 4.90
CA MET A 61 -6.89 8.73 3.60
C MET A 61 -5.53 8.93 2.91
N SER A 62 -4.45 9.11 3.68
CA SER A 62 -3.10 9.16 3.12
C SER A 62 -2.71 7.81 2.55
N LEU A 63 -3.01 6.71 3.25
CA LEU A 63 -2.74 5.35 2.77
C LEU A 63 -3.50 5.05 1.46
N TYR A 64 -4.75 5.48 1.34
CA TYR A 64 -5.52 5.33 0.11
C TYR A 64 -4.92 6.03 -1.12
N ASN A 65 -4.06 7.04 -0.92
CA ASN A 65 -3.33 7.66 -2.04
C ASN A 65 -2.20 6.75 -2.58
N TYR A 66 -1.66 5.86 -1.75
CA TYR A 66 -0.66 4.87 -2.15
C TYR A 66 -1.30 3.57 -2.63
N VAL A 67 -2.32 3.10 -1.89
CA VAL A 67 -2.96 1.80 -2.07
C VAL A 67 -4.48 2.03 -2.01
N PRO A 68 -5.17 2.15 -3.15
CA PRO A 68 -6.58 2.57 -3.17
C PRO A 68 -7.56 1.48 -2.71
N ARG A 69 -7.14 0.21 -2.69
CA ARG A 69 -7.99 -0.96 -2.50
C ARG A 69 -7.29 -1.95 -1.58
N LYS A 70 -8.08 -2.75 -0.87
CA LYS A 70 -7.54 -3.77 0.03
C LYS A 70 -6.80 -4.86 -0.75
N GLU A 71 -7.26 -5.17 -1.95
CA GLU A 71 -6.66 -6.16 -2.83
C GLU A 71 -5.24 -5.75 -3.24
N ASP A 72 -5.04 -4.46 -3.57
CA ASP A 72 -3.72 -3.92 -3.88
C ASP A 72 -2.75 -4.04 -2.69
N LEU A 73 -3.25 -3.93 -1.46
CA LEU A 73 -2.45 -4.12 -0.25
C LEU A 73 -1.99 -5.58 -0.11
N TYR A 74 -2.89 -6.53 -0.41
CA TYR A 74 -2.56 -7.95 -0.39
C TYR A 74 -1.55 -8.32 -1.48
N GLU A 75 -1.66 -7.73 -2.67
CA GLU A 75 -0.64 -7.89 -3.72
C GLU A 75 0.74 -7.44 -3.25
N LEU A 76 0.83 -6.31 -2.56
CA LEU A 76 2.09 -5.82 -1.99
C LEU A 76 2.65 -6.75 -0.89
N MET A 77 1.78 -7.31 -0.04
CA MET A 77 2.21 -8.27 1.00
C MET A 77 2.77 -9.55 0.38
N VAL A 78 2.10 -10.09 -0.64
CA VAL A 78 2.56 -11.31 -1.32
C VAL A 78 3.92 -11.10 -1.98
N ASP A 79 4.11 -9.95 -2.66
CA ASP A 79 5.39 -9.59 -3.28
C ASP A 79 6.51 -9.48 -2.24
N ALA A 80 6.26 -8.80 -1.12
CA ALA A 80 7.23 -8.66 -0.04
C ALA A 80 7.70 -10.01 0.53
N ILE A 81 6.77 -10.94 0.79
CA ILE A 81 7.10 -12.27 1.33
C ILE A 81 7.78 -13.16 0.27
N SER A 82 7.39 -13.01 -1.00
CA SER A 82 7.99 -13.78 -2.10
C SER A 82 9.44 -13.39 -2.31
N GLY A 83 9.80 -12.11 -2.15
CA GLY A 83 11.18 -11.63 -2.22
C GLY A 83 12.07 -12.06 -1.04
N GLU A 84 11.50 -12.50 0.08
CA GLU A 84 12.27 -13.05 1.22
C GLU A 84 12.76 -14.49 0.99
N HIS A 85 12.24 -15.18 -0.03
CA HIS A 85 12.52 -16.59 -0.32
C HIS A 85 13.52 -16.81 -1.49
N GLU A 86 14.23 -15.75 -1.93
CA GLU A 86 15.37 -15.82 -2.86
C GLU A 86 16.71 -15.55 -2.15
#